data_AF-A0A967GYF1-F1
#
_entry.id   AF-A0A967GYF1-F1
#
_cell.length_a   1.000
_cell.length_b   1.000
_cell.length_c   1.000
_cell.angle_alpha   90.00
_cell.angle_beta   90.00
_cell.angle_gamma   90.00
#
_symmetry.space_group_name_H-M   'P 1'
#
loop_
_entity.id
_entity.type
_entity.pdbx_description
1 polymer ?
#
loop_
_entity_poly.entity_id
_entity_poly.type
_entity_poly.pdbx_seq_one_letter_code
_entity_poly.pdbx_strand_id
1 'polypeptide(L)' 'TCPYCAGSVVLAHHMAVASPMVRADMVEATEFPHLTTKYQVMGVPRTVINETTHIEGAAPEPLVLEKLREALE' A
#
# COMPACT_ATOMS: atom_id res chain seq x y z
N THR A 1 12.88 10.48 -4.82
CA THR A 1 12.35 10.67 -3.46
C THR A 1 10.92 11.14 -3.55
N CYS A 2 9.99 10.50 -2.84
CA CYS A 2 8.55 10.72 -2.98
C CYS A 2 7.97 11.39 -1.72
N PRO A 3 7.40 12.61 -1.80
CA PRO A 3 6.93 13.34 -0.62
C PRO A 3 5.66 12.74 -0.01
N TYR A 4 4.86 12.03 -0.81
CA TYR A 4 3.59 11.45 -0.38
C TYR A 4 3.72 10.04 0.22
N CYS A 5 4.85 9.38 -0.03
CA CYS A 5 5.04 7.97 0.33
C CYS A 5 5.11 7.75 1.84
N ALA A 6 5.73 8.69 2.58
CA ALA A 6 5.78 8.62 4.04
C ALA A 6 4.38 8.56 4.67
N GLY A 7 3.45 9.39 4.19
CA GLY A 7 2.07 9.40 4.67
C GLY A 7 1.34 8.08 4.43
N SER A 8 1.46 7.52 3.22
CA SER A 8 0.86 6.22 2.87
C SER A 8 1.40 5.08 3.74
N VAL A 9 2.72 5.06 3.98
CA VAL A 9 3.35 4.03 4.83
C VAL A 9 2.88 4.13 6.27
N VAL A 10 2.86 5.35 6.84
CA VAL A 10 2.40 5.57 8.22
C VAL A 10 0.95 5.13 8.38
N LEU A 11 0.07 5.47 7.43
CA LEU A 11 -1.32 5.05 7.45
C LEU A 11 -1.45 3.51 7.42
N ALA A 12 -0.73 2.83 6.54
CA ALA A 12 -0.76 1.37 6.47
C ALA A 12 -0.29 0.71 7.79
N HIS A 13 0.76 1.24 8.42
CA HIS A 13 1.21 0.75 9.71
C HIS A 13 0.24 1.08 10.85
N HIS A 14 -0.44 2.24 10.84
CA HIS A 14 -1.52 2.52 11.81
C HIS A 14 -2.64 1.48 11.71
N MET A 15 -3.03 1.08 10.50
CA MET A 15 -4.02 0.02 10.30
C MET A 15 -3.56 -1.34 10.83
N ALA A 16 -2.28 -1.69 10.61
CA ALA A 16 -1.68 -2.91 11.15
C ALA A 16 -1.59 -2.92 12.68
N VAL A 17 -1.33 -1.77 13.30
CA VAL A 17 -1.37 -1.62 14.77
C VAL A 17 -2.80 -1.73 15.30
N ALA A 18 -3.78 -1.16 14.57
CA ALA A 18 -5.18 -1.15 14.99
C ALA A 18 -5.85 -2.54 14.91
N SER A 19 -5.35 -3.46 14.09
CA SER A 19 -5.97 -4.78 13.91
C SER A 19 -4.93 -5.88 13.64
N PRO A 20 -4.96 -7.00 14.39
CA PRO A 20 -4.08 -8.14 14.14
C PRO A 20 -4.36 -8.85 12.80
N MET A 21 -5.48 -8.54 12.15
CA MET A 21 -5.82 -9.08 10.82
C MET A 21 -5.13 -8.32 9.69
N VAL A 22 -4.48 -7.19 9.98
CA VAL A 22 -3.79 -6.38 8.97
C VAL A 22 -2.29 -6.50 9.16
N ARG A 23 -1.59 -6.84 8.09
CA ARG A 23 -0.13 -6.76 8.00
C ARG A 23 0.23 -5.70 6.98
N ALA A 24 1.17 -4.83 7.33
CA ALA A 24 1.65 -3.78 6.45
C ALA A 24 3.18 -3.79 6.42
N ASP A 25 3.74 -3.83 5.21
CA ASP A 25 5.18 -3.80 4.95
C ASP A 25 5.48 -2.65 3.98
N MET A 26 6.50 -1.85 4.30
CA MET A 26 7.01 -0.80 3.41
C MET A 26 8.12 -1.40 2.53
N VAL A 27 8.00 -1.20 1.23
CA VAL A 27 8.98 -1.68 0.25
C VAL A 27 9.54 -0.48 -0.51
N GLU A 28 10.86 -0.30 -0.44
CA GLU A 28 11.55 0.71 -1.23
C GLU A 28 11.69 0.23 -2.68
N ALA A 29 10.93 0.86 -3.59
CA ALA A 29 10.79 0.41 -4.98
C ALA A 29 12.13 0.26 -5.72
N THR A 30 13.10 1.11 -5.41
CA THR A 30 14.43 1.10 -6.06
C THR A 30 15.32 -0.06 -5.61
N GLU A 31 15.13 -0.58 -4.39
CA GLU A 31 15.88 -1.72 -3.86
C GLU A 31 15.29 -3.07 -4.33
N PHE A 32 14.00 -3.10 -4.72
CA PHE A 32 13.28 -4.31 -5.10
C PHE A 32 12.66 -4.21 -6.52
N PRO A 33 13.46 -4.07 -7.59
CA PRO A 33 12.95 -3.86 -8.95
C PRO A 33 12.14 -5.04 -9.51
N HIS A 34 12.32 -6.24 -8.96
CA HIS A 34 11.49 -7.40 -9.31
C HIS A 34 10.05 -7.26 -8.79
N LEU A 35 9.86 -6.64 -7.62
CA LEU A 35 8.52 -6.37 -7.08
C LEU A 35 7.84 -5.24 -7.84
N THR A 36 8.57 -4.21 -8.25
CA THR A 36 8.01 -3.14 -9.10
C THR A 36 7.54 -3.70 -10.44
N THR A 37 8.29 -4.63 -11.02
CA THR A 37 7.89 -5.35 -12.24
C THR A 37 6.67 -6.24 -11.99
N LYS A 38 6.68 -7.07 -10.94
CA LYS A 38 5.57 -7.99 -10.59
C LYS A 38 4.25 -7.24 -10.42
N TYR A 39 4.26 -6.12 -9.71
CA TYR A 39 3.06 -5.34 -9.40
C TYR A 39 2.80 -4.16 -10.35
N GLN A 40 3.55 -4.12 -11.46
CA GLN A 40 3.45 -3.09 -12.50
C GLN A 40 3.47 -1.66 -11.92
N VAL A 41 4.41 -1.41 -11.01
CA VAL A 41 4.56 -0.12 -10.33
C VAL A 41 5.14 0.90 -11.30
N MET A 42 4.28 1.77 -11.82
CA MET A 42 4.68 2.86 -12.74
C MET A 42 4.95 4.17 -12.00
N GLY A 43 4.44 4.30 -10.77
CA GLY A 43 4.59 5.47 -9.91
C GLY A 43 4.46 5.09 -8.44
N VAL A 44 4.89 5.99 -7.56
CA VAL A 44 4.81 5.83 -6.10
C VAL A 44 4.10 7.02 -5.44
N PRO A 45 3.38 6.82 -4.31
CA PRO A 45 3.20 5.54 -3.62
C PRO A 45 2.20 4.62 -4.36
N ARG A 46 2.49 3.32 -4.34
CA ARG A 46 1.61 2.26 -4.82
C ARG A 46 1.33 1.33 -3.64
N THR A 47 0.08 1.23 -3.23
CA THR A 47 -0.34 0.28 -2.18
C THR A 47 -0.92 -0.94 -2.85
N VAL A 48 -0.36 -2.12 -2.58
CA VAL A 48 -0.87 -3.41 -3.07
C VAL A 48 -1.46 -4.16 -1.89
N ILE A 49 -2.68 -4.67 -2.04
CA ILE A 49 -3.45 -5.36 -1.01
C ILE A 49 -3.77 -6.76 -1.53
N ASN A 50 -3.37 -7.78 -0.75
CA ASN A 50 -3.59 -9.20 -1.07
C ASN A 50 -3.17 -9.61 -2.50
N GLU A 51 -2.12 -8.97 -3.05
CA GLU A 51 -1.59 -9.15 -4.41
C GLU A 51 -2.53 -8.81 -5.58
N THR A 52 -3.81 -8.56 -5.34
CA THR A 52 -4.83 -8.38 -6.37
C THR A 52 -5.33 -6.93 -6.47
N THR A 53 -5.60 -6.31 -5.33
CA THR A 53 -6.16 -4.96 -5.25
C THR A 53 -5.04 -3.94 -5.08
N HIS A 54 -5.21 -2.76 -5.65
CA HIS A 54 -4.19 -1.73 -5.55
C HIS A 54 -4.77 -0.32 -5.50
N ILE A 55 -3.98 0.58 -4.95
CA ILE A 55 -4.25 2.02 -4.86
C ILE A 55 -3.05 2.76 -5.41
N GLU A 56 -3.31 3.68 -6.35
CA GLU A 56 -2.31 4.59 -6.89
C GLU A 56 -2.32 5.91 -6.12
N GLY A 57 -1.14 6.40 -5.77
CA GLY A 57 -0.98 7.66 -5.06
C GLY A 57 -1.35 7.58 -3.59
N ALA A 58 -1.22 8.71 -2.90
CA ALA A 58 -1.66 8.83 -1.52
C ALA A 58 -3.19 8.93 -1.47
N ALA A 59 -3.80 8.10 -0.64
CA ALA A 59 -5.24 8.00 -0.48
C ALA A 59 -5.65 8.36 0.95
N PRO A 60 -6.83 8.96 1.15
CA PRO A 60 -7.39 9.17 2.48
C PRO A 60 -7.82 7.83 3.10
N GLU A 61 -7.79 7.75 4.41
CA GLU A 61 -8.09 6.53 5.19
C GLU A 61 -9.40 5.82 4.80
N PRO A 62 -10.54 6.51 4.57
CA PRO A 62 -11.79 5.85 4.17
C PRO A 62 -11.67 5.06 2.86
N LEU A 63 -10.91 5.58 1.88
CA LEU A 63 -10.70 4.90 0.60
C LEU A 63 -9.82 3.66 0.76
N VAL A 64 -8.81 3.73 1.63
CA VAL A 64 -7.97 2.56 1.94
C VAL A 64 -8.80 1.47 2.63
N LEU A 65 -9.69 1.84 3.56
CA LEU A 65 -10.60 0.89 4.20
C LEU A 65 -11.58 0.25 3.22
N GLU A 66 -12.13 1.02 2.27
CA GLU A 66 -12.97 0.48 1.20
C GLU A 66 -12.22 -0.57 0.37
N LYS A 67 -10.99 -0.24 -0.06
CA LYS A 67 -10.15 -1.14 -0.85
C LYS A 67 -9.68 -2.39 -0.07
N LEU A 68 -9.48 -2.26 1.24
CA LEU A 68 -9.24 -3.41 2.11
C LEU A 68 -10.44 -4.35 2.15
N ARG A 69 -11.67 -3.83 2.21
CA ARG A 69 -12.89 -4.65 2.19
C ARG A 69 -13.10 -5.34 0.85
N GLU A 70 -12.89 -4.62 -0.26
CA GLU A 70 -12.92 -5.19 -1.61
C GLU A 70 -11.91 -6.34 -1.76
N ALA A 71 -10.72 -6.23 -1.16
CA ALA A 71 -9.70 -7.27 -1.22
C ALA A 71 -9.95 -8.50 -0.32
N LEU A 72 -11.04 -8.51 0.46
CA LEU A 72 -11.45 -9.64 1.30
C LEU A 72 -12.63 -10.43 0.70
N GLU A 73 -13.25 -9.91 -0.36
CA GLU A 73 -14.30 -10.58 -1.14
C GLU A 73 -13.69 -11.52 -2.19
#